data_AF-A0ABD0JC32-F1
#
_entry.id   AF-A0ABD0JC32-F1
#
_cell.length_a   1.000
_cell.length_b   1.000
_cell.length_c   1.000
_cell.angle_alpha   90.00
_cell.angle_beta   90.00
_cell.angle_gamma   90.00
#
_symmetry.space_group_name_H-M   'P 1'
#
loop_
_entity.id
_entity.type
_entity.pdbx_description
1 polymer ?
#
loop_
_entity_poly.entity_id
_entity_poly.type
_entity_poly.pdbx_seq_one_letter_code
_entity_poly.pdbx_strand_id
1 'polypeptide(L)'
;MAESCQIKAMFEEFLKEHGKIGKNFVNFAKRDRIMNALRNPKSEKNAQFKQKVKLKKYRILRSEDTGDEYLAIAIEEENGQETLYRRVAFVEEYWDIIKTAHEENGHVAVKNTFRAITARYACLSISIVRKFIELCPVCSAAKPGVKNFQSPSSSATCTSTSAFMGTPSIAAMSDVIADFTVNHTPDAPQAHQFGETHTAVAALHTDVTDVSMLSTSTMDVIFSCHICGKQFKKKLPYQRHLRDHAEYSPSMPLPIADASAKKRIKTEQNRARVQLGRQRAVIIDVDMGIEGAQALMLAASRTDIDILGVLCVNGTVSTEHACNNVLRVLTACTRLDIPVFCGSEKPLVDERFQPTANLPGESWESSVDTRLIKGEQAVSALIRMVNEQPGKITLVCLGPLTNLALALRLDPKLSKKLKQVYILGGNIEGRGGSTLCAERNFHLDPEAAHIVLRECQNITLLPHEVCVRHILAPDFFDGLVHLGTEKSEFVRMSGDERWLTACRTNGCIATCCYAVAIVVDNTIAMETENVYATVELVGVYGRGMMVVDWNGSLGREPNMRIVRSLDLGKIQSLLVAMMN
;
A
#
# COMPACT_ATOMS: atom_id res chain seq x y z
N MET A 1 49.86 -8.24 -7.99
CA MET A 1 49.93 -7.04 -7.10
C MET A 1 49.61 -5.75 -7.85
N ALA A 2 50.16 -5.50 -9.04
CA ALA A 2 49.90 -4.26 -9.81
C ALA A 2 48.39 -4.03 -10.10
N GLU A 3 47.67 -5.08 -10.49
CA GLU A 3 46.24 -5.02 -10.81
C GLU A 3 45.36 -4.69 -9.60
N SER A 4 45.63 -5.29 -8.43
CA SER A 4 44.92 -4.95 -7.17
C SER A 4 45.17 -3.51 -6.70
N CYS A 5 46.31 -2.91 -7.07
CA CYS A 5 46.64 -1.52 -6.71
C CYS A 5 45.86 -0.53 -7.57
N GLN A 6 45.69 -0.84 -8.87
CA GLN A 6 44.89 -0.05 -9.80
C GLN A 6 43.40 -0.07 -9.45
N ILE A 7 42.86 -1.24 -9.09
CA ILE A 7 41.45 -1.39 -8.66
C ILE A 7 41.20 -0.62 -7.36
N LYS A 8 42.14 -0.67 -6.41
CA LYS A 8 42.07 0.12 -5.17
C LYS A 8 42.01 1.62 -5.46
N ALA A 9 42.86 2.12 -6.36
CA ALA A 9 42.85 3.53 -6.75
C ALA A 9 41.52 3.95 -7.39
N MET A 10 40.94 3.14 -8.29
CA MET A 10 39.63 3.41 -8.91
C MET A 10 38.49 3.42 -7.87
N PHE A 11 38.55 2.53 -6.89
CA PHE A 11 37.56 2.48 -5.81
C PHE A 11 37.68 3.69 -4.87
N GLU A 12 38.91 4.09 -4.54
CA GLU A 12 39.17 5.29 -3.73
C GLU A 12 38.74 6.58 -4.46
N GLU A 13 38.91 6.65 -5.77
CA GLU A 13 38.41 7.76 -6.60
C GLU A 13 36.87 7.80 -6.61
N PHE A 14 36.21 6.65 -6.77
CA PHE A 14 34.75 6.54 -6.62
C PHE A 14 34.28 7.03 -5.24
N LEU A 15 34.97 6.66 -4.16
CA LEU A 15 34.64 7.14 -2.81
C LEU A 15 34.82 8.66 -2.67
N LYS A 16 35.73 9.29 -3.43
CA LYS A 16 35.91 10.76 -3.47
C LYS A 16 34.82 11.46 -4.27
N GLU A 17 34.35 10.86 -5.37
CA GLU A 17 33.31 11.45 -6.24
C GLU A 17 31.90 11.27 -5.69
N HIS A 18 31.57 10.07 -5.19
CA HIS A 18 30.27 9.74 -4.60
C HIS A 18 30.23 10.08 -3.11
N GLY A 19 31.40 10.30 -2.51
CA GLY A 19 31.55 10.95 -1.23
C GLY A 19 31.65 12.47 -1.41
N LYS A 20 30.51 13.16 -1.42
CA LYS A 20 30.46 14.51 -0.81
C LYS A 20 30.77 14.35 0.68
N ILE A 21 32.06 14.24 0.98
CA ILE A 21 32.69 14.03 2.27
C ILE A 21 32.10 15.01 3.28
N GLY A 22 31.51 14.49 4.37
CA GLY A 22 31.38 15.29 5.60
C GLY A 22 30.25 14.91 6.55
N LYS A 23 29.01 14.76 6.08
CA LYS A 23 27.87 14.72 7.03
C LYS A 23 27.51 13.32 7.55
N ASN A 24 27.49 12.30 6.70
CA ASN A 24 26.89 11.01 7.07
C ASN A 24 27.88 9.85 7.28
N PHE A 25 29.07 9.87 6.67
CA PHE A 25 30.09 8.83 6.86
C PHE A 25 31.00 9.11 8.06
N VAL A 26 31.70 8.09 8.54
CA VAL A 26 32.69 8.18 9.61
C VAL A 26 34.07 7.94 9.00
N ASN A 27 34.89 8.99 8.96
CA ASN A 27 36.31 8.91 8.61
C ASN A 27 37.15 8.90 9.90
N PHE A 28 38.47 8.73 9.81
CA PHE A 28 39.34 8.71 11.00
C PHE A 28 39.21 9.97 11.86
N ALA A 29 39.20 11.16 11.25
CA ALA A 29 39.07 12.41 12.00
C ALA A 29 37.74 12.52 12.77
N LYS A 30 36.64 12.04 12.17
CA LYS A 30 35.32 12.03 12.81
C LYS A 30 35.20 10.91 13.84
N ARG A 31 35.82 9.74 13.61
CA ARG A 31 35.96 8.68 14.62
C ARG A 31 36.63 9.24 15.87
N ASP A 32 37.78 9.88 15.72
CA ASP A 32 38.54 10.41 16.87
C ASP A 32 37.76 11.48 17.61
N ARG A 33 37.05 12.33 16.86
CA ARG A 33 36.13 13.30 17.46
C ARG A 33 34.99 12.65 18.25
N ILE A 34 34.39 11.57 17.73
CA ILE A 34 33.34 10.81 18.44
C ILE A 34 33.93 10.14 19.69
N MET A 35 35.07 9.47 19.57
CA MET A 35 35.75 8.79 20.68
C MET A 35 36.11 9.79 21.80
N ASN A 36 36.66 10.96 21.45
CA ASN A 36 36.96 12.01 22.41
C ASN A 36 35.70 12.59 23.06
N ALA A 37 34.61 12.76 22.30
CA ALA A 37 33.33 13.21 22.85
C ALA A 37 32.69 12.17 23.79
N LEU A 38 32.92 10.86 23.58
CA LEU A 38 32.47 9.79 24.46
C LEU A 38 33.31 9.71 25.75
N ARG A 39 34.65 9.82 25.63
CA ARG A 39 35.58 9.79 26.79
C ARG A 39 35.45 11.04 27.65
N ASN A 40 35.29 12.21 27.04
CA ASN A 40 35.16 13.48 27.74
C ASN A 40 34.06 14.35 27.11
N PRO A 41 32.79 14.19 27.53
CA PRO A 41 31.65 14.93 26.97
C PRO A 41 31.75 16.46 27.10
N LYS A 42 32.59 16.95 28.03
CA LYS A 42 32.83 18.39 28.24
C LYS A 42 33.82 18.98 27.22
N SER A 43 34.62 18.15 26.56
CA SER A 43 35.59 18.58 25.54
C SER A 43 34.92 19.04 24.23
N GLU A 44 33.74 18.50 23.90
CA GLU A 44 33.00 18.84 22.70
C GLU A 44 31.99 19.97 22.97
N LYS A 45 32.24 21.13 22.37
CA LYS A 45 31.43 22.34 22.56
C LYS A 45 30.18 22.36 21.67
N ASN A 46 30.14 21.59 20.58
CA ASN A 46 28.99 21.57 19.66
C ASN A 46 27.83 20.70 20.21
N ALA A 47 26.74 21.34 20.65
CA ALA A 47 25.56 20.67 21.20
C ALA A 47 24.86 19.75 20.19
N GLN A 48 24.75 20.17 18.92
CA GLN A 48 24.13 19.35 17.86
C GLN A 48 24.96 18.09 17.59
N PHE A 49 26.29 18.18 17.64
CA PHE A 49 27.17 17.03 17.48
C PHE A 49 27.02 16.04 18.64
N LYS A 50 26.99 16.52 19.89
CA LYS A 50 26.76 15.67 21.08
C LYS A 50 25.42 14.95 21.02
N GLN A 51 24.36 15.66 20.60
CA GLN A 51 23.04 15.05 20.42
C GLN A 51 23.07 13.97 19.33
N LYS A 52 23.76 14.21 18.21
CA LYS A 52 23.94 13.20 17.15
C LYS A 52 24.70 11.97 17.61
N VAL A 53 25.78 12.14 18.39
CA VAL A 53 26.55 11.03 18.97
C VAL A 53 25.67 10.18 19.89
N LYS A 54 24.85 10.83 20.73
CA LYS A 54 23.92 10.15 21.64
C LYS A 54 22.80 9.41 20.89
N LEU A 55 22.19 10.06 19.89
CA LEU A 55 21.11 9.46 19.08
C LEU A 55 21.57 8.24 18.27
N LYS A 56 22.83 8.25 17.81
CA LYS A 56 23.42 7.12 17.08
C LYS A 56 23.91 5.99 17.99
N LYS A 57 23.75 6.11 19.31
CA LYS A 57 24.11 5.09 20.31
C LYS A 57 25.54 4.57 20.17
N TYR A 58 26.50 5.45 19.90
CA TYR A 58 27.91 5.05 19.82
C TYR A 58 28.45 4.59 21.19
N ARG A 59 29.32 3.58 21.14
CA ARG A 59 30.07 3.05 22.29
C ARG A 59 31.54 2.83 21.94
N ILE A 60 32.39 2.89 22.95
CA ILE A 60 33.78 2.44 22.88
C ILE A 60 33.81 1.03 23.47
N LEU A 61 34.24 0.06 22.67
CA LEU A 61 34.46 -1.32 23.12
C LEU A 61 35.93 -1.66 23.02
N ARG A 62 36.37 -2.64 23.80
CA ARG A 62 37.74 -3.15 23.79
C ARG A 62 37.75 -4.55 23.22
N SER A 63 38.64 -4.80 22.27
CA SER A 63 38.89 -6.13 21.71
C SER A 63 39.51 -7.03 22.80
N GLU A 64 38.94 -8.22 23.02
CA GLU A 64 39.51 -9.20 23.97
C GLU A 64 40.82 -9.79 23.44
N ASP A 65 40.94 -9.94 22.11
CA ASP A 65 42.09 -10.58 21.47
C ASP A 65 43.30 -9.64 21.35
N THR A 66 43.07 -8.37 21.01
CA THR A 66 44.17 -7.40 20.74
C THR A 66 44.31 -6.34 21.82
N GLY A 67 43.31 -6.18 22.69
CA GLY A 67 43.28 -5.13 23.69
C GLY A 67 42.98 -3.73 23.12
N ASP A 68 42.77 -3.60 21.81
CA ASP A 68 42.53 -2.32 21.13
C ASP A 68 41.10 -1.83 21.35
N GLU A 69 40.96 -0.52 21.51
CA GLU A 69 39.65 0.12 21.57
C GLU A 69 39.12 0.44 20.17
N TYR A 70 37.85 0.14 19.93
CA TYR A 70 37.17 0.45 18.68
C TYR A 70 35.77 1.03 18.93
N LEU A 71 35.29 1.78 17.93
CA LEU A 71 33.98 2.40 17.96
C LEU A 71 32.91 1.39 17.51
N ALA A 72 31.79 1.30 18.23
CA ALA A 72 30.69 0.38 17.93
C ALA A 72 29.31 1.02 18.10
N ILE A 73 28.28 0.37 17.55
CA ILE A 73 26.85 0.73 17.69
C ILE A 73 26.06 -0.48 18.18
N ALA A 74 25.15 -0.26 19.15
CA ALA A 74 24.22 -1.27 19.68
C ALA A 74 23.06 -1.58 18.70
N ILE A 75 22.62 -2.84 18.65
CA ILE A 75 21.68 -3.33 17.62
C ILE A 75 20.44 -4.04 18.19
N GLU A 76 20.56 -4.72 19.32
CA GLU A 76 19.44 -5.41 19.97
C GLU A 76 19.24 -4.87 21.40
N GLU A 77 17.99 -4.62 21.76
CA GLU A 77 17.55 -4.29 23.12
C GLU A 77 16.64 -5.41 23.61
N GLU A 78 17.20 -6.38 24.33
CA GLU A 78 16.40 -7.31 25.13
C GLU A 78 16.27 -6.74 26.54
N ASN A 79 15.03 -6.58 27.02
CA ASN A 79 14.72 -6.14 28.39
C ASN A 79 15.37 -4.80 28.79
N GLY A 80 15.60 -3.91 27.83
CA GLY A 80 16.23 -2.61 28.06
C GLY A 80 17.76 -2.65 28.26
N GLN A 81 18.40 -3.81 28.00
CA GLN A 81 19.85 -3.94 27.97
C GLN A 81 20.35 -4.12 26.53
N GLU A 82 21.31 -3.29 26.12
CA GLU A 82 21.98 -3.34 24.82
C GLU A 82 22.96 -4.55 24.80
N THR A 83 22.59 -5.65 24.14
CA THR A 83 23.32 -6.94 24.21
C THR A 83 24.25 -7.20 23.02
N LEU A 84 23.92 -6.68 21.82
CA LEU A 84 24.68 -6.92 20.60
C LEU A 84 25.24 -5.64 20.00
N TYR A 85 26.53 -5.64 19.65
CA TYR A 85 27.24 -4.50 19.06
C TYR A 85 27.87 -4.87 17.71
N ARG A 86 27.91 -3.91 16.78
CA ARG A 86 28.74 -4.01 15.57
C ARG A 86 29.78 -2.91 15.54
N ARG A 87 30.99 -3.25 15.07
CA ARG A 87 32.09 -2.29 14.88
C ARG A 87 31.72 -1.29 13.80
N VAL A 88 32.00 -0.01 14.00
CA VAL A 88 31.77 1.02 12.98
C VAL A 88 32.87 0.90 11.92
N ALA A 89 32.48 0.68 10.67
CA ALA A 89 33.43 0.71 9.55
C ALA A 89 33.79 2.15 9.19
N PHE A 90 35.07 2.41 8.91
CA PHE A 90 35.57 3.71 8.48
C PHE A 90 35.82 3.72 6.98
N VAL A 91 35.66 4.89 6.36
CA VAL A 91 35.81 5.07 4.90
C VAL A 91 37.16 4.56 4.42
N GLU A 92 38.20 4.85 5.18
CA GLU A 92 39.58 4.43 4.90
C GLU A 92 39.79 2.91 5.01
N GLU A 93 38.95 2.21 5.78
CA GLU A 93 38.98 0.75 5.93
C GLU A 93 38.04 0.01 4.96
N TYR A 94 37.18 0.71 4.23
CA TYR A 94 36.14 0.08 3.39
C TYR A 94 36.71 -0.88 2.35
N TRP A 95 37.80 -0.50 1.70
CA TRP A 95 38.46 -1.36 0.72
C TRP A 95 38.88 -2.70 1.34
N ASP A 96 39.58 -2.66 2.47
CA ASP A 96 40.10 -3.86 3.12
C ASP A 96 38.97 -4.71 3.70
N ILE A 97 37.97 -4.09 4.35
CA ILE A 97 36.79 -4.78 4.89
C ILE A 97 36.03 -5.53 3.79
N ILE A 98 35.75 -4.86 2.67
CA ILE A 98 34.96 -5.45 1.59
C ILE A 98 35.77 -6.52 0.86
N LYS A 99 37.05 -6.25 0.59
CA LYS A 99 37.94 -7.21 -0.07
C LYS A 99 38.06 -8.50 0.74
N THR A 100 38.40 -8.41 2.02
CA THR A 100 38.54 -9.59 2.89
C THR A 100 37.24 -10.38 2.94
N ALA A 101 36.10 -9.73 3.19
CA ALA A 101 34.82 -10.42 3.22
C ALA A 101 34.42 -11.04 1.87
N HIS A 102 34.79 -10.41 0.75
CA HIS A 102 34.48 -10.91 -0.58
C HIS A 102 35.34 -12.12 -0.98
N GLU A 103 36.63 -12.08 -0.65
CA GLU A 103 37.59 -13.17 -0.90
C GLU A 103 37.32 -14.37 0.01
N GLU A 104 37.08 -14.17 1.31
CA GLU A 104 36.77 -15.24 2.28
C GLU A 104 35.48 -16.01 1.92
N ASN A 105 34.53 -15.33 1.28
CA ASN A 105 33.29 -15.97 0.83
C ASN A 105 33.37 -16.52 -0.62
N GLY A 106 34.55 -16.50 -1.26
CA GLY A 106 34.75 -17.12 -2.57
C GLY A 106 34.12 -16.36 -3.75
N HIS A 107 34.21 -15.02 -3.77
CA HIS A 107 33.73 -14.17 -4.87
C HIS A 107 32.21 -14.27 -5.14
N VAL A 108 31.42 -14.34 -4.06
CA VAL A 108 29.96 -14.45 -4.11
C VAL A 108 29.24 -13.12 -4.43
N ALA A 109 27.97 -13.25 -4.84
CA ALA A 109 27.10 -12.13 -5.17
C ALA A 109 27.05 -11.02 -4.09
N VAL A 110 26.75 -9.80 -4.54
CA VAL A 110 26.72 -8.57 -3.73
C VAL A 110 25.95 -8.73 -2.41
N LYS A 111 24.81 -9.42 -2.44
CA LYS A 111 23.95 -9.65 -1.27
C LYS A 111 24.65 -10.49 -0.19
N ASN A 112 25.42 -11.50 -0.59
CA ASN A 112 26.10 -12.40 0.34
C ASN A 112 27.33 -11.74 0.96
N THR A 113 28.12 -11.04 0.14
CA THR A 113 29.25 -10.22 0.63
C THR A 113 28.76 -9.15 1.61
N PHE A 114 27.66 -8.46 1.30
CA PHE A 114 27.08 -7.45 2.20
C PHE A 114 26.55 -8.05 3.51
N ARG A 115 25.93 -9.24 3.46
CA ARG A 115 25.48 -9.95 4.67
C ARG A 115 26.64 -10.33 5.60
N ALA A 116 27.76 -10.80 5.05
CA ALA A 116 28.95 -11.13 5.82
C ALA A 116 29.57 -9.88 6.49
N ILE A 117 29.65 -8.77 5.76
CA ILE A 117 30.14 -7.50 6.31
C ILE A 117 29.21 -6.99 7.41
N THR A 118 27.90 -6.97 7.17
CA THR A 118 26.91 -6.45 8.13
C THR A 118 26.72 -7.34 9.36
N ALA A 119 27.27 -8.56 9.39
CA ALA A 119 27.32 -9.36 10.61
C ALA A 119 28.33 -8.78 11.63
N ARG A 120 29.41 -8.13 11.16
CA ARG A 120 30.51 -7.63 12.00
C ARG A 120 30.60 -6.11 12.05
N TYR A 121 30.23 -5.44 10.97
CA TYR A 121 30.41 -4.01 10.77
C TYR A 121 29.08 -3.25 10.58
N ALA A 122 29.05 -2.03 11.09
CA ALA A 122 27.98 -1.04 10.92
C ALA A 122 28.48 0.14 10.06
N CYS A 123 27.54 0.96 9.57
CA CYS A 123 27.83 2.18 8.80
C CYS A 123 28.56 1.95 7.46
N LEU A 124 28.40 0.78 6.83
CA LEU A 124 28.84 0.51 5.45
C LEU A 124 27.61 0.26 4.57
N SER A 125 27.51 0.93 3.43
CA SER A 125 26.34 0.86 2.52
C SER A 125 26.50 -0.24 1.47
N ILE A 126 25.39 -0.90 1.11
CA ILE A 126 25.37 -1.93 0.06
C ILE A 126 25.82 -1.39 -1.30
N SER A 127 25.59 -0.11 -1.60
CA SER A 127 26.03 0.52 -2.85
C SER A 127 27.56 0.56 -2.97
N ILE A 128 28.26 0.71 -1.85
CA ILE A 128 29.73 0.70 -1.79
C ILE A 128 30.24 -0.73 -2.06
N VAL A 129 29.58 -1.73 -1.47
CA VAL A 129 29.89 -3.16 -1.74
C VAL A 129 29.65 -3.53 -3.19
N ARG A 130 28.54 -3.06 -3.78
CA ARG A 130 28.22 -3.28 -5.19
C ARG A 130 29.32 -2.72 -6.09
N LYS A 131 29.76 -1.49 -5.84
CA LYS A 131 30.81 -0.87 -6.65
C LYS A 131 32.14 -1.60 -6.57
N PHE A 132 32.52 -2.08 -5.38
CA PHE A 132 33.70 -2.91 -5.22
C PHE A 132 33.62 -4.19 -6.08
N ILE A 133 32.47 -4.88 -6.06
CA ILE A 133 32.27 -6.13 -6.80
C ILE A 133 32.24 -5.91 -8.31
N GLU A 134 31.73 -4.78 -8.78
CA GLU A 134 31.83 -4.38 -10.21
C GLU A 134 33.27 -4.21 -10.68
N LEU A 135 34.15 -3.75 -9.79
CA LEU A 135 35.57 -3.56 -10.05
C LEU A 135 36.40 -4.83 -9.79
N CYS A 136 35.78 -5.91 -9.28
CA CYS A 136 36.47 -7.16 -9.00
C CYS A 136 36.69 -7.96 -10.31
N PRO A 137 37.94 -8.27 -10.69
CA PRO A 137 38.26 -8.90 -11.98
C PRO A 137 37.65 -10.30 -12.12
N VAL A 138 37.54 -11.04 -11.02
CA VAL A 138 36.94 -12.40 -10.99
C VAL A 138 35.44 -12.32 -11.25
N CYS A 139 34.73 -11.40 -10.59
CA CYS A 139 33.28 -11.25 -10.76
C CYS A 139 32.90 -10.54 -12.06
N SER A 140 33.73 -9.62 -12.56
CA SER A 140 33.49 -8.91 -13.82
C SER A 140 33.67 -9.83 -15.04
N ALA A 141 34.58 -10.81 -14.98
CA ALA A 141 34.80 -11.79 -16.03
C ALA A 141 33.68 -12.85 -16.13
N ALA A 142 32.86 -13.02 -15.09
CA ALA A 142 31.81 -14.02 -15.01
C ALA A 142 30.44 -13.59 -15.61
N LYS A 143 30.35 -12.43 -16.29
CA LYS A 143 29.10 -12.01 -16.96
C LYS A 143 28.85 -12.88 -18.20
N PRO A 144 27.68 -13.52 -18.36
CA PRO A 144 27.37 -14.29 -19.56
C PRO A 144 26.93 -13.36 -20.70
N GLY A 145 27.63 -13.44 -21.83
CA GLY A 145 27.23 -12.77 -23.07
C GLY A 145 28.09 -13.14 -24.29
N VAL A 146 27.58 -14.05 -25.12
CA VAL A 146 27.81 -14.16 -26.58
C VAL A 146 29.23 -14.54 -27.07
N LYS A 147 29.52 -15.85 -27.24
CA LYS A 147 29.73 -16.60 -28.52
C LYS A 147 30.53 -17.90 -28.33
N ASN A 148 30.04 -18.94 -29.01
CA ASN A 148 30.70 -20.17 -29.51
C ASN A 148 31.73 -20.88 -28.62
N PHE A 149 31.38 -22.07 -28.11
CA PHE A 149 32.29 -23.22 -28.20
C PHE A 149 31.52 -24.55 -28.16
N GLN A 150 32.07 -25.49 -28.91
CA GLN A 150 31.53 -26.78 -29.31
C GLN A 150 31.24 -27.73 -28.15
N SER A 151 30.26 -28.61 -28.36
CA SER A 151 30.00 -29.82 -27.58
C SER A 151 31.23 -30.72 -27.45
N PRO A 152 31.27 -31.55 -26.39
CA PRO A 152 31.55 -32.95 -26.60
C PRO A 152 30.43 -33.86 -26.06
N SER A 153 30.07 -34.77 -26.96
CA SER A 153 29.46 -36.09 -26.85
C SER A 153 29.53 -36.85 -25.51
N SER A 154 28.40 -37.48 -25.15
CA SER A 154 28.31 -38.91 -24.76
C SER A 154 26.81 -39.28 -24.69
N SER A 155 26.24 -39.86 -25.74
CA SER A 155 25.99 -41.31 -25.89
C SER A 155 25.08 -41.92 -24.82
N ALA A 156 23.81 -42.18 -25.17
CA ALA A 156 23.20 -43.51 -25.05
C ALA A 156 21.79 -43.53 -25.69
N THR A 157 21.66 -44.47 -26.60
CA THR A 157 20.56 -44.90 -27.46
C THR A 157 19.35 -45.54 -26.74
N CYS A 158 18.15 -45.34 -27.31
CA CYS A 158 17.25 -46.38 -27.87
C CYS A 158 15.91 -45.71 -28.28
N THR A 159 15.60 -45.52 -29.57
CA THR A 159 14.78 -46.40 -30.45
C THR A 159 13.47 -46.86 -29.78
N SER A 160 12.27 -46.72 -30.37
CA SER A 160 11.89 -46.64 -31.78
C SER A 160 10.42 -46.25 -31.99
N THR A 161 10.13 -45.73 -33.20
CA THR A 161 8.92 -45.96 -34.05
C THR A 161 7.56 -45.44 -33.56
N SER A 162 6.71 -44.80 -34.38
CA SER A 162 6.70 -44.59 -35.84
C SER A 162 5.50 -43.70 -36.23
N ALA A 163 5.73 -42.82 -37.21
CA ALA A 163 4.88 -42.59 -38.40
C ALA A 163 3.45 -42.01 -38.23
N PHE A 164 2.92 -41.16 -39.09
CA PHE A 164 3.38 -40.51 -40.33
C PHE A 164 2.40 -39.37 -40.64
N MET A 165 2.97 -38.26 -41.13
CA MET A 165 2.52 -37.34 -42.20
C MET A 165 1.05 -36.93 -42.38
N GLY A 166 0.89 -35.62 -42.64
CA GLY A 166 -0.10 -35.16 -43.61
C GLY A 166 -0.62 -33.74 -43.48
N THR A 167 0.25 -32.73 -43.50
CA THR A 167 -0.11 -31.38 -44.01
C THR A 167 -0.36 -31.46 -45.54
N PRO A 168 -0.89 -30.44 -46.28
CA PRO A 168 -0.90 -29.01 -45.92
C PRO A 168 -2.07 -28.14 -46.44
N SER A 169 -2.02 -26.86 -46.04
CA SER A 169 -2.13 -25.67 -46.94
C SER A 169 -3.53 -25.17 -47.34
N ILE A 170 -3.84 -23.88 -47.57
CA ILE A 170 -3.19 -22.54 -47.52
C ILE A 170 -4.35 -21.53 -47.76
N ALA A 171 -4.24 -20.31 -47.22
CA ALA A 171 -4.83 -19.04 -47.68
C ALA A 171 -6.37 -18.88 -47.70
N ALA A 172 -6.94 -17.68 -47.71
CA ALA A 172 -6.61 -16.32 -47.28
C ALA A 172 -7.82 -15.46 -47.70
N MET A 173 -8.00 -14.31 -47.02
CA MET A 173 -8.54 -13.05 -47.58
C MET A 173 -10.06 -13.00 -47.90
N SER A 174 -10.84 -12.23 -47.12
CA SER A 174 -11.20 -10.80 -47.34
C SER A 174 -12.17 -10.63 -48.51
N ASP A 175 -13.25 -9.86 -48.53
CA ASP A 175 -13.78 -8.72 -47.77
C ASP A 175 -15.19 -8.45 -48.36
N VAL A 176 -15.87 -7.39 -47.86
CA VAL A 176 -16.82 -6.51 -48.60
C VAL A 176 -18.33 -6.71 -48.36
N ILE A 177 -18.84 -5.87 -47.43
CA ILE A 177 -19.84 -4.77 -47.58
C ILE A 177 -21.21 -5.04 -48.27
N ALA A 178 -22.29 -4.69 -47.55
CA ALA A 178 -23.40 -3.77 -47.96
C ALA A 178 -24.66 -4.09 -47.12
N ASP A 179 -25.05 -3.24 -46.16
CA ASP A 179 -26.03 -2.14 -46.28
C ASP A 179 -27.49 -2.58 -46.48
N PHE A 180 -28.38 -2.22 -45.54
CA PHE A 180 -29.73 -1.72 -45.83
C PHE A 180 -30.34 -1.03 -44.58
N THR A 181 -30.61 0.27 -44.71
CA THR A 181 -31.45 1.12 -43.87
C THR A 181 -32.95 0.95 -44.20
N VAL A 182 -33.86 1.22 -43.25
CA VAL A 182 -34.88 2.31 -43.26
C VAL A 182 -35.95 2.14 -42.16
N ASN A 183 -36.10 3.22 -41.37
CA ASN A 183 -37.19 3.80 -40.56
C ASN A 183 -38.60 3.17 -40.46
N HIS A 184 -39.23 3.27 -39.26
CA HIS A 184 -40.32 4.23 -38.95
C HIS A 184 -40.92 4.07 -37.51
N THR A 185 -41.08 5.19 -36.79
CA THR A 185 -42.03 5.48 -35.67
C THR A 185 -43.38 6.01 -36.27
N PRO A 186 -44.52 6.26 -35.54
CA PRO A 186 -44.68 6.67 -34.12
C PRO A 186 -45.99 6.24 -33.37
N ASP A 187 -46.19 6.80 -32.16
CA ASP A 187 -47.46 7.18 -31.46
C ASP A 187 -47.77 6.61 -30.05
N ALA A 188 -48.16 7.54 -29.16
CA ALA A 188 -48.83 7.39 -27.85
C ALA A 188 -50.22 8.09 -27.96
N PRO A 189 -51.22 8.00 -27.01
CA PRO A 189 -51.16 8.63 -25.67
C PRO A 189 -52.16 8.12 -24.55
N GLN A 190 -52.18 8.86 -23.41
CA GLN A 190 -53.19 9.01 -22.30
C GLN A 190 -53.20 7.95 -21.16
N ALA A 191 -53.12 8.22 -19.84
CA ALA A 191 -53.50 9.27 -18.87
C ALA A 191 -54.80 8.98 -18.08
N HIS A 192 -54.72 8.89 -16.75
CA HIS A 192 -55.80 9.29 -15.82
C HIS A 192 -55.25 9.70 -14.44
N GLN A 193 -55.73 10.85 -13.99
CA GLN A 193 -55.48 11.57 -12.73
C GLN A 193 -56.37 11.09 -11.58
N PHE A 194 -55.97 11.41 -10.33
CA PHE A 194 -56.67 12.18 -9.28
C PHE A 194 -55.74 12.12 -8.04
N GLY A 195 -55.36 13.16 -7.31
CA GLY A 195 -55.90 14.51 -7.07
C GLY A 195 -55.83 14.70 -5.54
N GLU A 196 -54.86 15.49 -5.06
CA GLU A 196 -55.07 16.70 -4.23
C GLU A 196 -55.42 16.44 -2.73
N THR A 197 -55.01 17.20 -1.70
CA THR A 197 -54.27 18.46 -1.50
C THR A 197 -54.03 18.70 0.01
N HIS A 198 -52.98 19.49 0.34
CA HIS A 198 -52.83 20.47 1.45
C HIS A 198 -52.99 20.00 2.94
N THR A 199 -52.31 20.52 4.00
CA THR A 199 -51.61 21.78 4.26
C THR A 199 -50.76 21.69 5.56
N ALA A 200 -49.64 22.44 5.55
CA ALA A 200 -48.98 23.21 6.61
C ALA A 200 -48.99 22.84 8.13
N VAL A 201 -47.75 22.77 8.66
CA VAL A 201 -47.15 23.53 9.79
C VAL A 201 -47.87 23.57 11.15
N ALA A 202 -47.22 23.05 12.20
CA ALA A 202 -46.86 23.83 13.41
C ALA A 202 -46.07 22.99 14.44
N ALA A 203 -45.12 23.65 15.09
CA ALA A 203 -44.31 23.18 16.21
C ALA A 203 -45.06 23.25 17.55
N LEU A 204 -44.56 22.51 18.56
CA LEU A 204 -44.14 23.00 19.90
C LEU A 204 -44.23 21.88 20.97
N HIS A 205 -43.13 21.78 21.74
CA HIS A 205 -43.04 21.58 23.19
C HIS A 205 -43.41 20.25 23.90
N THR A 206 -42.33 19.62 24.41
CA THR A 206 -42.03 19.26 25.81
C THR A 206 -43.09 18.58 26.69
N ASP A 207 -42.71 17.38 27.13
CA ASP A 207 -42.73 16.82 28.49
C ASP A 207 -44.00 17.00 29.37
N VAL A 208 -44.56 15.89 29.86
CA VAL A 208 -44.28 15.33 31.19
C VAL A 208 -45.07 14.01 31.38
N THR A 209 -44.43 13.13 32.14
CA THR A 209 -44.74 11.80 32.66
C THR A 209 -46.01 11.62 33.51
N ASP A 210 -46.59 10.41 33.50
CA ASP A 210 -46.86 9.56 34.68
C ASP A 210 -47.30 8.15 34.21
N VAL A 211 -46.44 7.12 34.26
CA VAL A 211 -46.11 6.18 35.36
C VAL A 211 -47.29 5.32 35.86
N SER A 212 -47.23 4.00 35.59
CA SER A 212 -47.51 3.00 36.64
C SER A 212 -47.00 1.59 36.28
N MET A 213 -46.05 1.13 37.10
CA MET A 213 -45.88 -0.23 37.61
C MET A 213 -45.48 -1.35 36.63
N LEU A 214 -44.18 -1.72 36.63
CA LEU A 214 -43.67 -2.99 37.21
C LEU A 214 -42.16 -3.18 36.94
N SER A 215 -41.42 -3.54 38.00
CA SER A 215 -40.11 -4.23 38.04
C SER A 215 -38.92 -3.77 37.17
N THR A 216 -37.88 -3.25 37.82
CA THR A 216 -36.53 -3.85 37.95
C THR A 216 -35.59 -2.75 38.44
N SER A 217 -34.89 -2.99 39.55
CA SER A 217 -34.02 -2.00 40.20
C SER A 217 -32.94 -1.51 39.24
N THR A 218 -33.00 -0.23 38.88
CA THR A 218 -31.97 0.47 38.12
C THR A 218 -30.63 0.42 38.87
N MET A 219 -29.63 -0.25 38.32
CA MET A 219 -28.24 -0.10 38.77
C MET A 219 -27.78 1.32 38.45
N ASP A 220 -27.79 2.19 39.46
CA ASP A 220 -27.15 3.51 39.37
C ASP A 220 -25.66 3.32 39.05
N VAL A 221 -25.19 3.82 37.90
CA VAL A 221 -23.76 3.82 37.56
C VAL A 221 -23.06 4.84 38.45
N ILE A 222 -22.28 4.34 39.41
CA ILE A 222 -21.51 5.17 40.34
C ILE A 222 -20.13 5.46 39.74
N PHE A 223 -19.87 6.73 39.46
CA PHE A 223 -18.59 7.24 39.00
C PHE A 223 -17.71 7.58 40.19
N SER A 224 -16.56 6.94 40.32
CA SER A 224 -15.59 7.23 41.38
C SER A 224 -14.47 8.13 40.86
N CYS A 225 -14.13 9.17 41.60
CA CYS A 225 -12.94 9.97 41.34
C CYS A 225 -11.70 9.16 41.63
N HIS A 226 -10.88 8.94 40.61
CA HIS A 226 -9.62 8.21 40.73
C HIS A 226 -8.53 9.03 41.46
N ILE A 227 -8.71 10.34 41.62
CA ILE A 227 -7.76 11.21 42.34
C ILE A 227 -8.05 11.16 43.85
N CYS A 228 -9.29 11.40 44.28
CA CYS A 228 -9.61 11.48 45.72
C CYS A 228 -10.66 10.47 46.22
N GLY A 229 -11.09 9.52 45.39
CA GLY A 229 -12.00 8.44 45.77
C GLY A 229 -13.49 8.79 45.90
N LYS A 230 -13.91 10.05 45.72
CA LYS A 230 -15.33 10.45 45.88
C LYS A 230 -16.25 9.84 44.81
N GLN A 231 -17.43 9.39 45.22
CA GLN A 231 -18.41 8.72 44.35
C GLN A 231 -19.56 9.63 43.93
N PHE A 232 -19.97 9.53 42.66
CA PHE A 232 -21.01 10.36 42.04
C PHE A 232 -21.97 9.48 41.25
N LYS A 233 -23.26 9.67 41.45
CA LYS A 233 -24.29 8.92 40.71
C LYS A 233 -24.58 9.47 39.31
N LYS A 234 -24.06 10.65 38.97
CA LYS A 234 -24.26 11.31 37.67
C LYS A 234 -22.93 11.79 37.09
N LYS A 235 -22.77 11.65 35.77
CA LYS A 235 -21.52 11.95 35.04
C LYS A 235 -21.13 13.43 35.06
N LEU A 236 -22.10 14.35 34.97
CA LEU A 236 -21.81 15.80 34.94
C LEU A 236 -21.18 16.31 36.25
N PRO A 237 -21.76 16.00 37.43
CA PRO A 237 -21.13 16.33 38.71
C PRO A 237 -19.73 15.73 38.87
N TYR A 238 -19.53 14.49 38.43
CA TYR A 238 -18.22 13.84 38.44
C TYR A 238 -17.18 14.62 37.61
N GLN A 239 -17.54 15.03 36.39
CA GLN A 239 -16.65 15.79 35.49
C GLN A 239 -16.35 17.21 35.99
N ARG A 240 -17.28 17.83 36.73
CA ARG A 240 -17.01 19.11 37.39
C ARG A 240 -16.01 18.92 38.52
N HIS A 241 -16.25 17.93 39.37
CA HIS A 241 -15.36 17.58 40.46
C HIS A 241 -13.94 17.22 39.99
N LEU A 242 -13.78 16.47 38.89
CA LEU A 242 -12.46 16.17 38.32
C LEU A 242 -11.69 17.44 37.91
N ARG A 243 -12.38 18.44 37.37
CA ARG A 243 -11.74 19.71 36.94
C ARG A 243 -11.27 20.57 38.11
N ASP A 244 -11.87 20.40 39.29
CA ASP A 244 -11.56 21.20 40.47
C ASP A 244 -10.42 20.58 41.32
N HIS A 245 -9.85 19.43 40.91
CA HIS A 245 -8.66 18.84 41.55
C HIS A 245 -7.41 19.60 41.16
N ALA A 246 -6.65 20.06 42.16
CA ALA A 246 -5.41 20.82 41.95
C ALA A 246 -4.33 20.04 41.15
N GLU A 247 -4.36 18.70 41.20
CA GLU A 247 -3.43 17.81 40.49
C GLU A 247 -4.01 17.24 39.18
N TYR A 248 -5.25 17.61 38.81
CA TYR A 248 -5.85 17.16 37.55
C TYR A 248 -5.27 17.95 36.37
N SER A 249 -4.36 17.32 35.64
CA SER A 249 -3.77 17.86 34.41
C SER A 249 -4.31 17.12 33.19
N PRO A 250 -5.21 17.71 32.37
CA PRO A 250 -5.69 17.06 31.16
C PRO A 250 -4.53 16.86 30.19
N SER A 251 -4.46 15.69 29.53
CA SER A 251 -3.42 15.35 28.55
C SER A 251 -3.46 16.14 27.23
N MET A 252 -4.20 17.26 27.19
CA MET A 252 -4.00 18.35 26.23
C MET A 252 -4.64 19.66 26.74
N PRO A 253 -3.95 20.81 26.67
CA PRO A 253 -4.53 22.11 26.98
C PRO A 253 -5.56 22.56 25.93
N LEU A 254 -6.67 23.15 26.38
CA LEU A 254 -7.63 23.87 25.53
C LEU A 254 -7.01 25.22 25.09
N PRO A 255 -7.10 25.60 23.80
CA PRO A 255 -6.37 26.75 23.27
C PRO A 255 -7.03 28.09 23.63
N ILE A 256 -6.22 29.04 24.08
CA ILE A 256 -6.55 30.47 24.19
C ILE A 256 -6.00 31.19 22.94
N ALA A 257 -6.83 32.05 22.34
CA ALA A 257 -6.64 32.76 21.07
C ALA A 257 -5.34 33.61 21.02
N ASP A 258 -4.63 33.70 19.89
CA ASP A 258 -4.98 34.67 18.84
C ASP A 258 -5.31 34.01 17.49
N ALA A 259 -6.54 34.28 17.06
CA ALA A 259 -7.36 33.42 16.21
C ALA A 259 -7.89 34.16 14.97
N SER A 260 -7.32 35.28 14.58
CA SER A 260 -7.96 36.14 13.56
C SER A 260 -7.48 35.93 12.12
N ALA A 261 -6.20 35.62 11.87
CA ALA A 261 -5.68 35.51 10.50
C ALA A 261 -5.59 34.07 9.97
N LYS A 262 -5.00 33.14 10.74
CA LYS A 262 -4.85 31.72 10.32
C LYS A 262 -6.12 30.89 10.51
N LYS A 263 -6.97 31.26 11.48
CA LYS A 263 -8.29 30.66 11.65
C LYS A 263 -9.25 31.15 10.58
N ARG A 264 -9.14 32.38 10.07
CA ARG A 264 -9.92 32.82 8.89
C ARG A 264 -9.62 31.95 7.69
N ILE A 265 -8.34 31.71 7.35
CA ILE A 265 -7.98 30.84 6.23
C ILE A 265 -8.42 29.38 6.45
N LYS A 266 -8.24 28.83 7.66
CA LYS A 266 -8.59 27.42 7.96
C LYS A 266 -10.10 27.21 8.16
N THR A 267 -10.82 28.20 8.66
CA THR A 267 -12.28 28.20 8.83
C THR A 267 -12.99 28.62 7.55
N GLU A 268 -12.39 29.42 6.67
CA GLU A 268 -12.89 29.66 5.30
C GLU A 268 -12.62 28.45 4.41
N GLN A 269 -11.48 27.78 4.53
CA GLN A 269 -11.25 26.48 3.86
C GLN A 269 -12.17 25.40 4.41
N ASN A 270 -12.41 25.33 5.73
CA ASN A 270 -13.35 24.36 6.30
C ASN A 270 -14.82 24.74 6.07
N ARG A 271 -15.20 26.03 6.04
CA ARG A 271 -16.55 26.47 5.65
C ARG A 271 -16.77 26.26 4.15
N ALA A 272 -15.78 26.53 3.30
CA ALA A 272 -15.82 26.16 1.89
C ALA A 272 -15.94 24.64 1.71
N ARG A 273 -15.21 23.82 2.51
CA ARG A 273 -15.30 22.35 2.49
C ARG A 273 -16.65 21.80 2.97
N VAL A 274 -17.31 22.45 3.92
CA VAL A 274 -18.66 22.06 4.41
C VAL A 274 -19.76 22.54 3.44
N GLN A 275 -19.47 23.52 2.59
CA GLN A 275 -20.44 24.16 1.71
C GLN A 275 -20.37 23.67 0.25
N LEU A 276 -19.46 22.72 -0.06
CA LEU A 276 -19.33 22.05 -1.35
C LEU A 276 -19.69 20.56 -1.22
N GLY A 277 -20.85 20.17 -1.78
CA GLY A 277 -21.24 18.82 -2.24
C GLY A 277 -20.83 17.58 -1.42
N ARG A 278 -21.81 16.92 -0.77
CA ARG A 278 -21.80 15.55 -0.20
C ARG A 278 -20.44 14.81 -0.25
N GLN A 279 -19.60 15.02 0.76
CA GLN A 279 -18.38 14.22 0.94
C GLN A 279 -18.73 12.72 1.09
N ARG A 280 -18.03 11.86 0.35
CA ARG A 280 -18.19 10.41 0.39
C ARG A 280 -17.22 9.82 1.42
N ALA A 281 -17.75 9.17 2.45
CA ALA A 281 -16.94 8.43 3.41
C ALA A 281 -16.43 7.12 2.77
N VAL A 282 -15.11 6.99 2.64
CA VAL A 282 -14.46 5.88 1.94
C VAL A 282 -13.45 5.18 2.86
N ILE A 283 -13.45 3.85 2.82
CA ILE A 283 -12.36 3.02 3.35
C ILE A 283 -11.69 2.34 2.16
N ILE A 284 -10.36 2.33 2.13
CA ILE A 284 -9.57 1.69 1.06
C ILE A 284 -8.87 0.47 1.64
N ASP A 285 -9.10 -0.70 1.06
CA ASP A 285 -8.41 -1.96 1.38
C ASP A 285 -7.43 -2.30 0.26
N VAL A 286 -6.14 -2.43 0.56
CA VAL A 286 -5.07 -2.42 -0.45
C VAL A 286 -3.86 -3.28 -0.05
N ASP A 287 -3.25 -3.97 -1.02
CA ASP A 287 -2.04 -4.81 -0.89
C ASP A 287 -0.77 -4.14 -1.46
N MET A 288 -0.95 -2.87 -1.78
CA MET A 288 -0.22 -1.92 -2.61
C MET A 288 0.99 -2.37 -3.43
N GLY A 289 0.68 -2.60 -4.71
CA GLY A 289 1.56 -2.29 -5.83
C GLY A 289 1.59 -0.81 -6.21
N ILE A 290 2.32 -0.51 -7.29
CA ILE A 290 2.42 0.84 -7.90
C ILE A 290 1.03 1.39 -8.25
N GLU A 291 0.16 0.55 -8.81
CA GLU A 291 -1.21 0.94 -9.17
C GLU A 291 -2.05 1.31 -7.94
N GLY A 292 -1.94 0.54 -6.85
CA GLY A 292 -2.62 0.82 -5.59
C GLY A 292 -2.15 2.15 -4.96
N ALA A 293 -0.87 2.47 -5.11
CA ALA A 293 -0.32 3.75 -4.70
C ALA A 293 -0.92 4.92 -5.50
N GLN A 294 -0.98 4.82 -6.83
CA GLN A 294 -1.61 5.83 -7.67
C GLN A 294 -3.10 6.00 -7.33
N ALA A 295 -3.82 4.91 -7.04
CA ALA A 295 -5.22 4.94 -6.65
C ALA A 295 -5.44 5.67 -5.32
N LEU A 296 -4.56 5.43 -4.33
CA LEU A 296 -4.58 6.15 -3.07
C LEU A 296 -4.24 7.64 -3.26
N MET A 297 -3.28 7.97 -4.13
CA MET A 297 -2.98 9.36 -4.50
C MET A 297 -4.20 10.05 -5.12
N LEU A 298 -4.91 9.37 -6.02
CA LEU A 298 -6.13 9.87 -6.63
C LEU A 298 -7.16 10.17 -5.56
N ALA A 299 -7.49 9.22 -4.70
CA ALA A 299 -8.44 9.42 -3.61
C ALA A 299 -8.02 10.55 -2.66
N ALA A 300 -6.74 10.61 -2.28
CA ALA A 300 -6.20 11.60 -1.35
C ALA A 300 -6.19 13.03 -1.90
N SER A 301 -6.14 13.18 -3.24
CA SER A 301 -6.20 14.47 -3.94
C SER A 301 -7.61 15.07 -4.00
N ARG A 302 -8.66 14.27 -3.73
CA ARG A 302 -10.06 14.68 -3.86
C ARG A 302 -10.59 15.33 -2.59
N THR A 303 -11.35 16.41 -2.77
CA THR A 303 -12.03 17.12 -1.67
C THR A 303 -13.42 16.57 -1.37
N ASP A 304 -14.00 15.83 -2.31
CA ASP A 304 -15.30 15.16 -2.22
C ASP A 304 -15.21 13.71 -1.71
N ILE A 305 -14.01 13.25 -1.35
CA ILE A 305 -13.74 11.96 -0.71
C ILE A 305 -13.14 12.20 0.67
N ASP A 306 -13.75 11.58 1.67
CA ASP A 306 -13.24 11.52 3.04
C ASP A 306 -12.72 10.11 3.31
N ILE A 307 -11.39 9.94 3.28
CA ILE A 307 -10.75 8.64 3.52
C ILE A 307 -10.69 8.41 5.03
N LEU A 308 -11.58 7.56 5.52
CA LEU A 308 -11.67 7.24 6.95
C LEU A 308 -10.50 6.37 7.44
N GLY A 309 -9.92 5.58 6.54
CA GLY A 309 -8.75 4.76 6.83
C GLY A 309 -8.32 3.91 5.65
N VAL A 310 -7.06 3.49 5.69
CA VAL A 310 -6.46 2.55 4.73
C VAL A 310 -6.15 1.24 5.45
N LEU A 311 -6.75 0.16 4.97
CA LEU A 311 -6.58 -1.19 5.47
C LEU A 311 -5.55 -1.90 4.59
N CYS A 312 -4.46 -2.35 5.17
CA CYS A 312 -3.43 -3.07 4.42
C CYS A 312 -3.71 -4.57 4.46
N VAL A 313 -3.54 -5.26 3.34
CA VAL A 313 -3.71 -6.72 3.23
C VAL A 313 -2.51 -7.35 2.53
N ASN A 314 -2.24 -8.62 2.82
CA ASN A 314 -1.21 -9.36 2.11
C ASN A 314 -1.57 -9.54 0.63
N GLY A 315 -0.61 -9.30 -0.27
CA GLY A 315 -0.81 -9.52 -1.70
C GLY A 315 0.45 -9.19 -2.49
N THR A 316 0.56 -8.00 -3.07
CA THR A 316 1.72 -7.61 -3.91
C THR A 316 2.99 -7.57 -3.10
N VAL A 317 2.91 -6.94 -1.95
CA VAL A 317 3.92 -6.96 -0.91
C VAL A 317 3.35 -7.59 0.37
N SER A 318 4.24 -7.92 1.31
CA SER A 318 3.80 -8.33 2.65
C SER A 318 3.02 -7.20 3.31
N THR A 319 2.11 -7.53 4.24
CA THR A 319 1.23 -6.54 4.90
C THR A 319 2.02 -5.45 5.63
N GLU A 320 3.18 -5.78 6.21
CA GLU A 320 4.08 -4.79 6.81
C GLU A 320 4.57 -3.78 5.76
N HIS A 321 5.03 -4.28 4.62
CA HIS A 321 5.51 -3.42 3.54
C HIS A 321 4.38 -2.66 2.87
N ALA A 322 3.17 -3.22 2.84
CA ALA A 322 1.98 -2.47 2.47
C ALA A 322 1.76 -1.30 3.46
N CYS A 323 1.73 -1.52 4.77
CA CYS A 323 1.58 -0.40 5.72
C CYS A 323 2.64 0.69 5.52
N ASN A 324 3.90 0.29 5.31
CA ASN A 324 4.99 1.22 5.06
C ASN A 324 4.82 1.99 3.74
N ASN A 325 4.47 1.30 2.66
CA ASN A 325 4.24 1.93 1.37
C ASN A 325 3.02 2.89 1.43
N VAL A 326 1.98 2.61 2.23
CA VAL A 326 0.83 3.52 2.42
C VAL A 326 1.32 4.81 3.04
N LEU A 327 2.15 4.73 4.07
CA LEU A 327 2.71 5.92 4.71
C LEU A 327 3.60 6.73 3.75
N ARG A 328 4.33 6.09 2.83
CA ARG A 328 5.11 6.80 1.80
C ARG A 328 4.20 7.60 0.86
N VAL A 329 3.13 6.97 0.38
CA VAL A 329 2.14 7.61 -0.49
C VAL A 329 1.43 8.75 0.22
N LEU A 330 0.98 8.53 1.46
CA LEU A 330 0.34 9.57 2.27
C LEU A 330 1.29 10.72 2.60
N THR A 331 2.58 10.45 2.79
CA THR A 331 3.61 11.49 2.95
C THR A 331 3.73 12.34 1.68
N ALA A 332 3.84 11.69 0.51
CA ALA A 332 3.89 12.38 -0.79
C ALA A 332 2.61 13.19 -1.07
N CYS A 333 1.46 12.76 -0.54
CA CYS A 333 0.20 13.49 -0.66
C CYS A 333 0.01 14.55 0.43
N THR A 334 0.90 14.68 1.41
CA THR A 334 0.71 15.50 2.62
C THR A 334 -0.55 15.16 3.44
N ARG A 335 -0.95 13.89 3.42
CA ARG A 335 -2.19 13.36 4.03
C ARG A 335 -1.95 12.32 5.14
N LEU A 336 -0.95 12.56 5.98
CA LEU A 336 -0.66 11.73 7.17
C LEU A 336 -1.75 11.82 8.26
N ASP A 337 -2.81 12.61 8.05
CA ASP A 337 -4.04 12.60 8.86
C ASP A 337 -4.85 11.32 8.69
N ILE A 338 -4.69 10.61 7.56
CA ILE A 338 -5.43 9.38 7.26
C ILE A 338 -4.83 8.21 8.06
N PRO A 339 -5.63 7.48 8.86
CA PRO A 339 -5.13 6.36 9.65
C PRO A 339 -4.86 5.12 8.77
N VAL A 340 -3.75 4.44 9.07
CA VAL A 340 -3.33 3.20 8.39
C VAL A 340 -3.44 2.03 9.37
N PHE A 341 -4.03 0.93 8.93
CA PHE A 341 -4.26 -0.25 9.77
C PHE A 341 -3.64 -1.49 9.12
N CYS A 342 -2.92 -2.28 9.91
CA CYS A 342 -2.35 -3.56 9.47
C CYS A 342 -3.43 -4.65 9.51
N GLY A 343 -3.65 -5.33 8.38
CA GLY A 343 -4.68 -6.37 8.23
C GLY A 343 -4.10 -7.77 8.18
N SER A 344 -4.73 -8.66 7.39
CA SER A 344 -4.30 -10.05 7.30
C SER A 344 -2.92 -10.16 6.67
N GLU A 345 -2.03 -10.91 7.32
CA GLU A 345 -0.68 -11.24 6.82
C GLU A 345 -0.68 -12.42 5.84
N LYS A 346 -1.78 -13.15 5.77
CA LYS A 346 -1.90 -14.40 5.02
C LYS A 346 -3.31 -14.54 4.43
N PRO A 347 -3.47 -15.28 3.31
CA PRO A 347 -4.79 -15.68 2.84
C PRO A 347 -5.44 -16.68 3.81
N LEU A 348 -6.75 -16.94 3.64
CA LEU A 348 -7.51 -17.77 4.57
C LEU A 348 -7.05 -19.24 4.65
N VAL A 349 -6.57 -19.80 3.53
CA VAL A 349 -6.24 -21.24 3.44
C VAL A 349 -4.88 -21.49 2.79
N ASP A 350 -4.61 -20.91 1.62
CA ASP A 350 -3.48 -21.31 0.78
C ASP A 350 -2.29 -20.34 0.89
N GLU A 351 -1.31 -20.66 1.73
CA GLU A 351 -0.12 -19.81 1.96
C GLU A 351 1.01 -19.98 0.92
N ARG A 352 0.76 -20.68 -0.20
CA ARG A 352 1.83 -20.94 -1.19
C ARG A 352 2.35 -19.69 -1.88
N PHE A 353 1.55 -18.63 -1.93
CA PHE A 353 1.97 -17.36 -2.50
C PHE A 353 2.89 -16.61 -1.54
N GLN A 354 4.13 -16.34 -1.98
CA GLN A 354 5.07 -15.50 -1.24
C GLN A 354 5.04 -14.07 -1.79
N PRO A 355 4.66 -13.07 -0.98
CA PRO A 355 4.68 -11.69 -1.41
C PRO A 355 6.11 -11.21 -1.65
N THR A 356 6.24 -10.18 -2.50
CA THR A 356 7.54 -9.51 -2.63
C THR A 356 7.88 -8.77 -1.34
N ALA A 357 9.18 -8.68 -1.03
CA ALA A 357 9.61 -7.94 0.15
C ALA A 357 9.21 -6.47 0.01
N ASN A 358 9.61 -5.78 -1.05
CA ASN A 358 9.20 -4.39 -1.33
C ASN A 358 9.06 -4.16 -2.83
N LEU A 359 8.41 -3.04 -3.20
CA LEU A 359 8.25 -2.64 -4.58
C LEU A 359 9.58 -2.16 -5.20
N PRO A 360 9.78 -2.36 -6.52
CA PRO A 360 10.91 -1.81 -7.23
C PRO A 360 10.75 -0.30 -7.44
N GLY A 361 11.82 0.48 -7.31
CA GLY A 361 11.80 1.94 -7.48
C GLY A 361 12.31 2.70 -6.23
N GLU A 362 12.86 3.89 -6.46
CA GLU A 362 13.51 4.69 -5.42
C GLU A 362 12.52 5.24 -4.37
N SER A 363 11.26 5.48 -4.76
CA SER A 363 10.22 5.98 -3.85
C SER A 363 10.02 5.07 -2.63
N TRP A 364 10.25 3.76 -2.79
CA TRP A 364 10.00 2.74 -1.77
C TRP A 364 11.13 2.56 -0.77
N GLU A 365 12.27 3.23 -0.99
CA GLU A 365 13.44 3.15 -0.11
C GLU A 365 13.40 4.19 1.03
N SER A 366 12.52 5.18 0.91
CA SER A 366 12.35 6.23 1.91
C SER A 366 11.92 5.66 3.28
N SER A 367 12.49 6.18 4.37
CA SER A 367 12.10 5.77 5.72
C SER A 367 10.71 6.32 6.07
N VAL A 368 9.90 5.52 6.75
CA VAL A 368 8.59 5.91 7.27
C VAL A 368 8.56 5.89 8.79
N ASP A 369 7.70 6.71 9.38
CA ASP A 369 7.41 6.63 10.82
C ASP A 369 6.32 5.59 11.08
N THR A 370 6.74 4.35 11.35
CA THR A 370 5.83 3.21 11.57
C THR A 370 4.93 3.40 12.79
N ARG A 371 5.23 4.34 13.70
CA ARG A 371 4.35 4.70 14.83
C ARG A 371 3.03 5.34 14.39
N LEU A 372 2.94 5.77 13.12
CA LEU A 372 1.71 6.28 12.52
C LEU A 372 0.73 5.15 12.14
N ILE A 373 1.20 3.91 12.04
CA ILE A 373 0.35 2.73 11.88
C ILE A 373 -0.43 2.55 13.18
N LYS A 374 -1.75 2.40 13.07
CA LYS A 374 -2.61 2.19 14.23
C LYS A 374 -2.39 0.79 14.79
N GLY A 375 -2.35 0.69 16.12
CA GLY A 375 -2.29 -0.60 16.81
C GLY A 375 -3.58 -1.42 16.76
N GLU A 376 -4.69 -0.81 16.31
CA GLU A 376 -5.93 -1.52 16.01
C GLU A 376 -5.76 -2.33 14.71
N GLN A 377 -6.20 -3.59 14.71
CA GLN A 377 -6.11 -4.47 13.54
C GLN A 377 -7.16 -4.08 12.48
N ALA A 378 -6.82 -4.15 11.19
CA ALA A 378 -7.64 -3.62 10.09
C ALA A 378 -9.07 -4.17 10.00
N VAL A 379 -9.28 -5.46 10.26
CA VAL A 379 -10.61 -6.11 10.31
C VAL A 379 -11.44 -5.54 11.46
N SER A 380 -10.83 -5.36 12.63
CA SER A 380 -11.50 -4.73 13.79
C SER A 380 -11.85 -3.27 13.50
N ALA A 381 -10.92 -2.53 12.88
CA ALA A 381 -11.13 -1.15 12.47
C ALA A 381 -12.25 -1.02 11.43
N LEU A 382 -12.31 -1.91 10.44
CA LEU A 382 -13.39 -1.97 9.45
C LEU A 382 -14.75 -2.16 10.13
N ILE A 383 -14.87 -3.18 10.98
CA ILE A 383 -16.12 -3.46 11.71
C ILE A 383 -16.52 -2.26 12.57
N ARG A 384 -15.58 -1.67 13.31
CA ARG A 384 -15.83 -0.51 14.17
C ARG A 384 -16.32 0.69 13.35
N MET A 385 -15.57 1.10 12.32
CA MET A 385 -15.93 2.26 11.49
C MET A 385 -17.30 2.10 10.83
N VAL A 386 -17.60 0.91 10.29
CA VAL A 386 -18.90 0.61 9.67
C VAL A 386 -20.04 0.62 10.69
N ASN A 387 -19.81 0.13 11.91
CA ASN A 387 -20.80 0.15 12.99
C ASN A 387 -21.06 1.55 13.56
N GLU A 388 -20.06 2.42 13.57
CA GLU A 388 -20.22 3.83 13.96
C GLU A 388 -21.07 4.62 12.96
N GLN A 389 -21.09 4.20 11.68
CA GLN A 389 -21.74 4.94 10.59
C GLN A 389 -22.46 4.02 9.58
N PRO A 390 -23.47 3.24 10.00
CA PRO A 390 -24.16 2.31 9.12
C PRO A 390 -24.86 3.02 7.96
N GLY A 391 -24.79 2.45 6.77
CA GLY A 391 -25.37 2.94 5.52
C GLY A 391 -24.61 4.10 4.86
N LYS A 392 -23.47 4.54 5.43
CA LYS A 392 -22.73 5.71 4.91
C LYS A 392 -21.44 5.34 4.19
N ILE A 393 -20.75 4.30 4.64
CA ILE A 393 -19.38 4.00 4.22
C ILE A 393 -19.36 3.21 2.91
N THR A 394 -18.57 3.70 1.96
CA THR A 394 -18.16 2.96 0.77
C THR A 394 -16.83 2.27 1.03
N LEU A 395 -16.75 0.96 0.82
CA LEU A 395 -15.51 0.19 0.89
C LEU A 395 -14.95 -0.02 -0.53
N VAL A 396 -13.65 0.20 -0.71
CA VAL A 396 -12.95 -0.01 -1.99
C VAL A 396 -11.85 -1.04 -1.78
N CYS A 397 -12.05 -2.25 -2.29
CA CYS A 397 -11.10 -3.36 -2.22
C CYS A 397 -10.25 -3.39 -3.48
N LEU A 398 -8.96 -3.10 -3.33
CA LEU A 398 -7.95 -3.06 -4.38
C LEU A 398 -6.98 -4.25 -4.34
N GLY A 399 -6.99 -5.02 -3.24
CA GLY A 399 -6.20 -6.23 -3.06
C GLY A 399 -7.07 -7.47 -2.82
N PRO A 400 -6.45 -8.59 -2.36
CA PRO A 400 -7.17 -9.80 -1.95
C PRO A 400 -8.22 -9.53 -0.88
N LEU A 401 -9.35 -10.23 -0.96
CA LEU A 401 -10.55 -9.93 -0.17
C LEU A 401 -10.52 -10.45 1.28
N THR A 402 -9.35 -10.85 1.78
CA THR A 402 -9.17 -11.53 3.07
C THR A 402 -9.71 -10.70 4.24
N ASN A 403 -9.38 -9.40 4.30
CA ASN A 403 -9.84 -8.51 5.37
C ASN A 403 -11.37 -8.43 5.41
N LEU A 404 -12.01 -8.27 4.25
CA LEU A 404 -13.47 -8.19 4.15
C LEU A 404 -14.14 -9.53 4.48
N ALA A 405 -13.60 -10.65 4.00
CA ALA A 405 -14.13 -11.98 4.32
C ALA A 405 -14.09 -12.25 5.83
N LEU A 406 -12.97 -11.94 6.50
CA LEU A 406 -12.86 -12.04 7.96
C LEU A 406 -13.85 -11.12 8.66
N ALA A 407 -14.03 -9.89 8.16
CA ALA A 407 -14.96 -8.93 8.75
C ALA A 407 -16.42 -9.41 8.67
N LEU A 408 -16.83 -9.99 7.53
CA LEU A 408 -18.15 -10.59 7.35
C LEU A 408 -18.36 -11.79 8.28
N ARG A 409 -17.33 -12.59 8.53
CA ARG A 409 -17.41 -13.73 9.45
C ARG A 409 -17.49 -13.32 10.91
N LEU A 410 -16.86 -12.21 11.29
CA LEU A 410 -16.92 -11.67 12.65
C LEU A 410 -18.19 -10.85 12.92
N ASP A 411 -18.68 -10.08 11.93
CA ASP A 411 -19.96 -9.36 11.99
C ASP A 411 -20.80 -9.71 10.74
N PRO A 412 -21.65 -10.75 10.79
CA PRO A 412 -22.51 -11.14 9.67
C PRO A 412 -23.52 -10.08 9.22
N LYS A 413 -23.74 -9.02 10.02
CA LYS A 413 -24.60 -7.89 9.64
C LYS A 413 -23.82 -6.76 8.96
N LEU A 414 -22.48 -6.84 8.90
CA LEU A 414 -21.60 -5.82 8.34
C LEU A 414 -22.00 -5.45 6.91
N SER A 415 -22.30 -6.44 6.07
CA SER A 415 -22.68 -6.21 4.68
C SER A 415 -23.89 -5.27 4.55
N LYS A 416 -24.89 -5.38 5.43
CA LYS A 416 -26.09 -4.53 5.38
C LYS A 416 -25.82 -3.10 5.86
N LYS A 417 -24.70 -2.88 6.55
CA LYS A 417 -24.27 -1.58 7.07
C LYS A 417 -23.33 -0.86 6.11
N LEU A 418 -22.76 -1.55 5.12
CA LEU A 418 -21.98 -0.92 4.06
C LEU A 418 -22.93 -0.27 3.04
N LYS A 419 -22.60 0.96 2.63
CA LYS A 419 -23.36 1.66 1.59
C LYS A 419 -23.15 1.01 0.23
N GLN A 420 -21.88 0.74 -0.09
CA GLN A 420 -21.44 0.16 -1.36
C GLN A 420 -20.08 -0.50 -1.17
N VAL A 421 -19.82 -1.58 -1.90
CA VAL A 421 -18.51 -2.22 -1.96
C VAL A 421 -18.03 -2.23 -3.40
N TYR A 422 -16.89 -1.60 -3.66
CA TYR A 422 -16.21 -1.65 -4.94
C TYR A 422 -15.08 -2.67 -4.86
N ILE A 423 -15.04 -3.61 -5.79
CA ILE A 423 -14.03 -4.66 -5.85
C ILE A 423 -13.29 -4.53 -7.18
N LEU A 424 -11.98 -4.35 -7.13
CA LEU A 424 -11.11 -4.59 -8.27
C LEU A 424 -10.65 -6.05 -8.22
N GLY A 425 -10.99 -6.80 -9.26
CA GLY A 425 -10.53 -8.16 -9.41
C GLY A 425 -11.53 -9.04 -10.14
N GLY A 426 -11.21 -10.32 -10.23
CA GLY A 426 -12.00 -11.29 -10.97
C GLY A 426 -11.92 -11.08 -12.49
N ASN A 427 -12.53 -12.02 -13.21
CA ASN A 427 -12.56 -12.07 -14.65
C ASN A 427 -13.90 -12.58 -15.18
N ILE A 428 -14.27 -12.12 -16.36
CA ILE A 428 -15.54 -12.40 -17.04
C ILE A 428 -15.35 -13.30 -18.26
N GLU A 429 -14.17 -13.30 -18.90
CA GLU A 429 -13.84 -14.10 -20.09
C GLU A 429 -12.91 -15.28 -19.77
N GLY A 430 -12.53 -15.46 -18.50
CA GLY A 430 -11.58 -16.50 -18.11
C GLY A 430 -10.14 -16.21 -18.55
N ARG A 431 -9.81 -14.98 -18.93
CA ARG A 431 -8.43 -14.55 -19.23
C ARG A 431 -7.77 -14.12 -17.93
N GLY A 432 -7.05 -15.06 -17.33
CA GLY A 432 -6.34 -14.82 -16.07
C GLY A 432 -5.16 -13.84 -16.23
N GLY A 433 -4.71 -13.33 -15.09
CA GLY A 433 -3.46 -12.57 -14.97
C GLY A 433 -2.43 -13.25 -14.04
N SER A 434 -2.91 -14.13 -13.14
CA SER A 434 -2.06 -14.88 -12.21
C SER A 434 -1.96 -16.35 -12.56
N THR A 435 -3.06 -16.95 -13.03
CA THR A 435 -3.07 -18.28 -13.65
C THR A 435 -3.65 -18.16 -15.06
N LEU A 436 -3.84 -19.28 -15.74
CA LEU A 436 -4.51 -19.31 -17.05
C LEU A 436 -5.88 -18.63 -17.01
N CYS A 437 -6.61 -18.77 -15.90
CA CYS A 437 -8.01 -18.33 -15.81
C CYS A 437 -8.41 -17.64 -14.51
N ALA A 438 -7.48 -17.32 -13.61
CA ALA A 438 -7.79 -16.55 -12.41
C ALA A 438 -7.07 -15.19 -12.44
N GLU A 439 -7.83 -14.16 -12.10
CA GLU A 439 -7.29 -12.84 -11.78
C GLU A 439 -6.53 -12.90 -10.44
N ARG A 440 -5.50 -12.07 -10.28
CA ARG A 440 -4.55 -12.10 -9.17
C ARG A 440 -5.20 -11.96 -7.79
N ASN A 441 -6.04 -10.95 -7.53
CA ASN A 441 -6.65 -10.75 -6.21
C ASN A 441 -7.54 -11.93 -5.81
N PHE A 442 -8.28 -12.48 -6.78
CA PHE A 442 -9.13 -13.67 -6.57
C PHE A 442 -8.30 -14.95 -6.42
N HIS A 443 -7.19 -15.08 -7.13
CA HIS A 443 -6.30 -16.24 -7.04
C HIS A 443 -5.52 -16.28 -5.73
N LEU A 444 -5.16 -15.11 -5.18
CA LEU A 444 -4.40 -15.00 -3.94
C LEU A 444 -5.19 -15.47 -2.71
N ASP A 445 -6.50 -15.25 -2.69
CA ASP A 445 -7.39 -15.78 -1.65
C ASP A 445 -8.77 -16.17 -2.23
N PRO A 446 -8.86 -17.32 -2.92
CA PRO A 446 -10.09 -17.79 -3.55
C PRO A 446 -11.22 -17.98 -2.54
N GLU A 447 -10.90 -18.47 -1.34
CA GLU A 447 -11.85 -18.67 -0.26
C GLU A 447 -12.45 -17.36 0.23
N ALA A 448 -11.61 -16.33 0.42
CA ALA A 448 -12.11 -15.01 0.79
C ALA A 448 -13.01 -14.42 -0.29
N ALA A 449 -12.61 -14.53 -1.57
CA ALA A 449 -13.43 -14.08 -2.68
C ALA A 449 -14.77 -14.83 -2.75
N HIS A 450 -14.77 -16.15 -2.55
CA HIS A 450 -15.99 -16.96 -2.47
C HIS A 450 -16.92 -16.49 -1.33
N ILE A 451 -16.37 -16.24 -0.13
CA ILE A 451 -17.13 -15.73 1.02
C ILE A 451 -17.74 -14.37 0.68
N VAL A 452 -16.96 -13.43 0.15
CA VAL A 452 -17.42 -12.07 -0.15
C VAL A 452 -18.52 -12.08 -1.21
N LEU A 453 -18.35 -12.81 -2.32
CA LEU A 453 -19.39 -12.85 -3.36
C LEU A 453 -20.68 -13.50 -2.87
N ARG A 454 -20.59 -14.41 -1.90
CA ARG A 454 -21.76 -15.09 -1.33
C ARG A 454 -22.47 -14.26 -0.25
N GLU A 455 -21.71 -13.57 0.59
CA GLU A 455 -22.22 -12.98 1.84
C GLU A 455 -22.34 -11.46 1.80
N CYS A 456 -21.66 -10.78 0.86
CA CYS A 456 -21.71 -9.33 0.71
C CYS A 456 -22.76 -8.89 -0.32
N GLN A 457 -23.43 -7.80 0.01
CA GLN A 457 -24.44 -7.10 -0.79
C GLN A 457 -23.85 -5.82 -1.37
N ASN A 458 -24.54 -5.23 -2.36
CA ASN A 458 -24.19 -3.93 -2.95
C ASN A 458 -22.76 -3.90 -3.53
N ILE A 459 -22.36 -5.00 -4.18
CA ILE A 459 -21.07 -5.12 -4.83
C ILE A 459 -21.13 -4.47 -6.23
N THR A 460 -20.17 -3.59 -6.51
CA THR A 460 -19.77 -3.22 -7.87
C THR A 460 -18.37 -3.77 -8.13
N LEU A 461 -18.26 -4.69 -9.07
CA LEU A 461 -17.01 -5.34 -9.42
C LEU A 461 -16.47 -4.79 -10.73
N LEU A 462 -15.21 -4.39 -10.73
CA LEU A 462 -14.44 -4.01 -11.91
C LEU A 462 -13.52 -5.18 -12.29
N PRO A 463 -13.83 -5.94 -13.36
CA PRO A 463 -12.99 -7.02 -13.82
C PRO A 463 -11.65 -6.50 -14.35
N HIS A 464 -10.58 -7.25 -14.13
CA HIS A 464 -9.26 -6.90 -14.65
C HIS A 464 -9.25 -6.78 -16.17
N GLU A 465 -9.96 -7.68 -16.87
CA GLU A 465 -10.06 -7.68 -18.35
C GLU A 465 -10.65 -6.38 -18.91
N VAL A 466 -11.58 -5.76 -18.18
CA VAL A 466 -12.13 -4.46 -18.58
C VAL A 466 -11.04 -3.40 -18.53
N CYS A 467 -10.20 -3.41 -17.49
CA CYS A 467 -9.08 -2.48 -17.38
C CYS A 467 -8.06 -2.68 -18.51
N VAL A 468 -7.75 -3.94 -18.87
CA VAL A 468 -6.83 -4.29 -19.96
C VAL A 468 -7.34 -3.81 -21.32
N ARG A 469 -8.66 -3.70 -21.52
CA ARG A 469 -9.24 -3.13 -22.75
C ARG A 469 -9.15 -1.59 -22.82
N HIS A 470 -8.91 -0.93 -21.69
CA HIS A 470 -8.87 0.53 -21.58
C HIS A 470 -7.46 0.97 -21.15
N ILE A 471 -6.45 0.62 -21.96
CA ILE A 471 -5.05 0.96 -21.70
C ILE A 471 -4.83 2.46 -21.88
N LEU A 472 -4.09 3.09 -20.95
CA LEU A 472 -3.61 4.45 -21.14
C LEU A 472 -2.54 4.47 -22.21
N ALA A 473 -2.75 5.28 -23.25
CA ALA A 473 -1.79 5.42 -24.34
C ALA A 473 -0.38 5.79 -23.80
N PRO A 474 0.70 5.25 -24.41
CA PRO A 474 2.07 5.55 -24.00
C PRO A 474 2.36 7.04 -23.84
N ASP A 475 1.98 7.85 -24.84
CA ASP A 475 2.21 9.31 -24.83
C ASP A 475 1.47 10.01 -23.69
N PHE A 476 0.26 9.54 -23.36
CA PHE A 476 -0.49 10.07 -22.22
C PHE A 476 0.23 9.75 -20.92
N PHE A 477 0.64 8.49 -20.73
CA PHE A 477 1.33 8.08 -19.51
C PHE A 477 2.68 8.80 -19.36
N ASP A 478 3.45 8.91 -20.44
CA ASP A 478 4.74 9.59 -20.42
C ASP A 478 4.58 11.09 -20.13
N GLY A 479 3.58 11.74 -20.73
CA GLY A 479 3.23 13.12 -20.40
C GLY A 479 2.83 13.28 -18.93
N LEU A 480 2.05 12.34 -18.38
CA LEU A 480 1.59 12.36 -16.99
C LEU A 480 2.75 12.30 -15.98
N VAL A 481 3.74 11.43 -16.20
CA VAL A 481 4.89 11.29 -15.27
C VAL A 481 5.94 12.40 -15.44
N HIS A 482 5.92 13.14 -16.54
CA HIS A 482 6.81 14.29 -16.80
C HIS A 482 6.17 15.67 -16.58
N LEU A 483 5.01 15.73 -15.91
CA LEU A 483 4.38 17.01 -15.56
C LEU A 483 5.24 17.93 -14.67
N GLY A 484 6.28 17.39 -14.02
CA GLY A 484 7.22 18.16 -13.22
C GLY A 484 6.69 18.55 -11.82
N THR A 485 5.65 17.86 -11.34
CA THR A 485 5.13 18.02 -9.99
C THR A 485 5.75 17.01 -9.02
N GLU A 486 5.68 17.26 -7.71
CA GLU A 486 6.17 16.29 -6.71
C GLU A 486 5.46 14.94 -6.82
N LYS A 487 4.17 14.94 -7.19
CA LYS A 487 3.38 13.73 -7.38
C LYS A 487 3.74 12.99 -8.67
N SER A 488 3.95 13.70 -9.78
CA SER A 488 4.39 13.05 -11.03
C SER A 488 5.78 12.43 -10.86
N GLU A 489 6.67 13.13 -10.14
CA GLU A 489 7.99 12.64 -9.79
C GLU A 489 7.91 11.40 -8.87
N PHE A 490 7.06 11.42 -7.84
CA PHE A 490 6.84 10.26 -6.98
C PHE A 490 6.37 9.04 -7.79
N VAL A 491 5.44 9.22 -8.72
CA VAL A 491 4.95 8.12 -9.58
C VAL A 491 6.05 7.62 -10.52
N ARG A 492 6.84 8.52 -11.10
CA ARG A 492 7.99 8.17 -11.95
C ARG A 492 9.02 7.36 -11.17
N MET A 493 9.35 7.78 -9.95
CA MET A 493 10.30 7.12 -9.05
C MET A 493 9.75 5.85 -8.38
N SER A 494 8.43 5.61 -8.48
CA SER A 494 7.77 4.42 -7.96
C SER A 494 7.90 3.20 -8.87
N GLY A 495 8.34 3.37 -10.13
CA GLY A 495 8.62 2.28 -11.05
C GLY A 495 10.11 2.14 -11.35
N ASP A 496 10.56 0.91 -11.64
CA ASP A 496 11.88 0.70 -12.21
C ASP A 496 11.89 0.97 -13.73
N GLU A 497 13.09 0.97 -14.31
CA GLU A 497 13.27 1.20 -15.75
C GLU A 497 12.48 0.20 -16.61
N ARG A 498 12.32 -1.04 -16.12
CA ARG A 498 11.55 -2.07 -16.83
C ARG A 498 10.08 -1.71 -16.88
N TRP A 499 9.49 -1.31 -15.77
CA TRP A 499 8.09 -0.89 -15.70
C TRP A 499 7.85 0.38 -16.52
N LEU A 500 8.74 1.38 -16.42
CA LEU A 500 8.66 2.61 -17.21
C LEU A 500 8.74 2.32 -18.72
N THR A 501 9.69 1.49 -19.13
CA THR A 501 9.84 1.06 -20.52
C THR A 501 8.60 0.32 -21.01
N ALA A 502 8.05 -0.59 -20.20
CA ALA A 502 6.82 -1.30 -20.54
C ALA A 502 5.64 -0.33 -20.75
N CYS A 503 5.48 0.67 -19.87
CA CYS A 503 4.43 1.68 -20.00
C CYS A 503 4.61 2.56 -21.24
N ARG A 504 5.86 2.95 -21.56
CA ARG A 504 6.19 3.72 -22.77
C ARG A 504 6.06 2.93 -24.07
N THR A 505 6.08 1.60 -24.01
CA THR A 505 5.98 0.75 -25.21
C THR A 505 4.55 0.27 -25.44
N ASN A 506 3.89 -0.20 -24.39
CA ASN A 506 2.60 -0.90 -24.47
C ASN A 506 1.44 -0.08 -23.93
N GLY A 507 1.72 1.08 -23.32
CA GLY A 507 0.76 1.82 -22.52
C GLY A 507 0.74 1.33 -21.08
N CYS A 508 0.08 2.11 -20.21
CA CYS A 508 -0.03 1.80 -18.79
C CYS A 508 -1.44 1.32 -18.47
N ILE A 509 -1.54 0.25 -17.68
CA ILE A 509 -2.80 -0.20 -17.11
C ILE A 509 -2.77 0.23 -15.64
N ALA A 510 -3.67 1.14 -15.25
CA ALA A 510 -3.76 1.65 -13.87
C ALA A 510 -5.04 1.14 -13.21
N THR A 511 -5.17 -0.18 -13.07
CA THR A 511 -6.44 -0.85 -12.72
C THR A 511 -7.03 -0.34 -11.40
N CYS A 512 -6.19 -0.17 -10.38
CA CYS A 512 -6.60 0.37 -9.08
C CYS A 512 -7.13 1.80 -9.18
N CYS A 513 -6.55 2.63 -10.04
CA CYS A 513 -7.02 3.99 -10.27
C CYS A 513 -8.43 3.99 -10.87
N TYR A 514 -8.74 3.02 -11.74
CA TYR A 514 -10.04 2.95 -12.39
C TYR A 514 -11.14 2.63 -11.37
N ALA A 515 -10.87 1.72 -10.43
CA ALA A 515 -11.80 1.43 -9.34
C ALA A 515 -12.09 2.67 -8.47
N VAL A 516 -11.07 3.42 -8.08
CA VAL A 516 -11.24 4.69 -7.35
C VAL A 516 -11.93 5.76 -8.20
N ALA A 517 -11.62 5.83 -9.49
CA ALA A 517 -12.24 6.78 -10.42
C ALA A 517 -13.78 6.57 -10.48
N ILE A 518 -14.24 5.32 -10.55
CA ILE A 518 -15.69 5.00 -10.53
C ILE A 518 -16.35 5.43 -9.20
N VAL A 519 -15.62 5.41 -8.09
CA VAL A 519 -16.12 5.89 -6.79
C VAL A 519 -16.27 7.41 -6.80
N VAL A 520 -15.35 8.12 -7.45
CA VAL A 520 -15.37 9.58 -7.61
C VAL A 520 -16.53 9.98 -8.52
N ASP A 521 -16.62 9.35 -9.69
CA ASP A 521 -17.61 9.58 -10.72
C ASP A 521 -18.13 8.24 -11.25
N ASN A 522 -19.36 7.88 -10.83
CA ASN A 522 -19.98 6.63 -11.23
C ASN A 522 -20.31 6.56 -12.73
N THR A 523 -20.36 7.70 -13.42
CA THR A 523 -20.61 7.77 -14.87
C THR A 523 -19.42 7.32 -15.70
N ILE A 524 -18.27 7.04 -15.06
CA ILE A 524 -17.13 6.39 -15.69
C ILE A 524 -17.45 4.94 -16.06
N ALA A 525 -18.26 4.25 -15.25
CA ALA A 525 -18.77 2.93 -15.61
C ALA A 525 -19.92 3.10 -16.62
N MET A 526 -19.60 2.99 -17.92
CA MET A 526 -20.56 3.28 -18.99
C MET A 526 -21.58 2.15 -19.17
N GLU A 527 -21.10 0.90 -19.15
CA GLU A 527 -21.93 -0.30 -19.19
C GLU A 527 -21.76 -1.12 -17.93
N THR A 528 -22.88 -1.54 -17.35
CA THR A 528 -22.90 -2.40 -16.17
C THR A 528 -24.00 -3.44 -16.28
N GLU A 529 -23.79 -4.61 -15.70
CA GLU A 529 -24.74 -5.72 -15.73
C GLU A 529 -24.87 -6.34 -14.34
N ASN A 530 -26.11 -6.60 -13.89
CA ASN A 530 -26.33 -7.30 -12.63
C ASN A 530 -26.36 -8.81 -12.91
N VAL A 531 -25.45 -9.56 -12.31
CA VAL A 531 -25.31 -11.00 -12.53
C VAL A 531 -25.10 -11.74 -11.23
N TYR A 532 -25.32 -13.06 -11.26
CA TYR A 532 -24.80 -13.94 -10.24
C TYR A 532 -23.40 -14.41 -10.64
N ALA A 533 -22.44 -14.32 -9.73
CA ALA A 533 -21.15 -14.99 -9.90
C ALA A 533 -20.65 -15.64 -8.60
N THR A 534 -19.80 -16.65 -8.76
CA THR A 534 -19.14 -17.39 -7.67
C THR A 534 -17.65 -17.57 -7.99
N VAL A 535 -16.91 -18.23 -7.11
CA VAL A 535 -15.48 -18.57 -7.30
C VAL A 535 -15.31 -20.08 -7.30
N GLU A 536 -14.53 -20.60 -8.24
CA GLU A 536 -14.09 -22.00 -8.28
C GLU A 536 -12.98 -22.23 -7.24
N LEU A 537 -13.15 -23.23 -6.37
CA LEU A 537 -12.24 -23.50 -5.25
C LEU A 537 -11.44 -24.81 -5.39
N VAL A 538 -11.87 -25.74 -6.22
CA VAL A 538 -11.33 -27.11 -6.24
C VAL A 538 -10.52 -27.40 -7.51
N GLY A 539 -10.97 -26.89 -8.65
CA GLY A 539 -10.42 -27.26 -9.97
C GLY A 539 -8.90 -27.08 -10.10
N VAL A 540 -8.24 -28.01 -10.81
CA VAL A 540 -6.77 -28.01 -11.01
C VAL A 540 -6.31 -26.73 -11.72
N TYR A 541 -6.98 -26.38 -12.81
CA TYR A 541 -6.68 -25.16 -13.57
C TYR A 541 -7.61 -24.00 -13.21
N GLY A 542 -8.84 -24.32 -12.79
CA GLY A 542 -9.92 -23.36 -12.53
C GLY A 542 -9.87 -22.64 -11.18
N ARG A 543 -9.07 -23.09 -10.21
CA ARG A 543 -9.08 -22.52 -8.85
C ARG A 543 -8.78 -21.01 -8.85
N GLY A 544 -9.67 -20.25 -8.21
CA GLY A 544 -9.64 -18.78 -8.15
C GLY A 544 -10.34 -18.09 -9.33
N MET A 545 -10.82 -18.82 -10.32
CA MET A 545 -11.61 -18.24 -11.42
C MET A 545 -12.95 -17.74 -10.88
N MET A 546 -13.34 -16.52 -11.29
CA MET A 546 -14.70 -16.05 -11.10
C MET A 546 -15.60 -16.68 -12.18
N VAL A 547 -16.63 -17.40 -11.74
CA VAL A 547 -17.61 -18.07 -12.61
C VAL A 547 -18.88 -17.24 -12.63
N VAL A 548 -19.18 -16.64 -13.78
CA VAL A 548 -20.36 -15.79 -13.97
C VAL A 548 -21.47 -16.56 -14.66
N ASP A 549 -22.68 -16.49 -14.09
CA ASP A 549 -23.86 -17.13 -14.64
C ASP A 549 -24.63 -16.18 -15.57
N TRP A 550 -24.11 -15.99 -16.79
CA TRP A 550 -24.69 -15.08 -17.80
C TRP A 550 -26.12 -15.46 -18.21
N ASN A 551 -26.44 -16.75 -18.20
CA ASN A 551 -27.71 -17.26 -18.69
C ASN A 551 -28.72 -17.57 -17.56
N GLY A 552 -28.36 -17.32 -16.30
CA GLY A 552 -29.20 -17.67 -15.15
C GLY A 552 -29.39 -19.18 -14.95
N SER A 553 -28.44 -20.00 -15.44
CA SER A 553 -28.51 -21.47 -15.41
C SER A 553 -28.54 -22.05 -14.00
N LEU A 554 -28.04 -21.29 -13.01
CA LEU A 554 -27.99 -21.70 -11.61
C LEU A 554 -29.27 -21.32 -10.84
N GLY A 555 -30.21 -20.57 -11.45
CA GLY A 555 -31.45 -20.13 -10.80
C GLY A 555 -31.21 -19.27 -9.56
N ARG A 556 -30.11 -18.51 -9.52
CA ARG A 556 -29.73 -17.63 -8.41
C ARG A 556 -30.01 -16.18 -8.75
N GLU A 557 -30.46 -15.42 -7.77
CA GLU A 557 -30.57 -13.97 -7.88
C GLU A 557 -29.18 -13.32 -8.06
N PRO A 558 -29.09 -12.23 -8.84
CA PRO A 558 -27.84 -11.47 -8.97
C PRO A 558 -27.26 -11.04 -7.61
N ASN A 559 -25.97 -11.27 -7.40
CA ASN A 559 -25.26 -10.88 -6.17
C ASN A 559 -24.32 -9.69 -6.37
N MET A 560 -24.08 -9.26 -7.61
CA MET A 560 -23.21 -8.12 -7.89
C MET A 560 -23.59 -7.40 -9.18
N ARG A 561 -23.08 -6.18 -9.31
CA ARG A 561 -23.02 -5.43 -10.56
C ARG A 561 -21.61 -5.51 -11.13
N ILE A 562 -21.46 -6.02 -12.34
CA ILE A 562 -20.20 -6.05 -13.07
C ILE A 562 -20.11 -4.84 -14.00
N VAL A 563 -18.97 -4.14 -13.99
CA VAL A 563 -18.64 -3.11 -14.99
C VAL A 563 -18.13 -3.78 -16.26
N ARG A 564 -18.61 -3.33 -17.44
CA ARG A 564 -18.27 -3.92 -18.76
C ARG A 564 -17.43 -2.98 -19.62
N SER A 565 -17.62 -1.66 -19.49
CA SER A 565 -16.85 -0.64 -20.21
C SER A 565 -16.62 0.62 -19.39
N LEU A 566 -15.57 1.39 -19.74
CA LEU A 566 -15.10 2.56 -19.00
C LEU A 566 -14.94 3.80 -19.88
N ASP A 567 -15.28 4.97 -19.35
CA ASP A 567 -14.95 6.26 -19.97
C ASP A 567 -13.49 6.63 -19.67
N LEU A 568 -12.60 6.30 -20.60
CA LEU A 568 -11.17 6.55 -20.43
C LEU A 568 -10.83 8.05 -20.38
N GLY A 569 -11.58 8.92 -21.07
CA GLY A 569 -11.34 10.36 -21.08
C GLY A 569 -11.59 11.01 -19.72
N LYS A 570 -12.64 10.59 -19.03
CA LYS A 570 -12.89 11.01 -17.63
C LYS A 570 -11.82 10.50 -16.68
N ILE A 571 -11.38 9.24 -16.83
CA ILE A 571 -10.28 8.68 -16.04
C ILE A 571 -9.01 9.48 -16.24
N GLN A 572 -8.63 9.77 -17.50
CA GLN A 572 -7.46 10.58 -17.83
C GLN A 572 -7.52 11.97 -17.20
N SER A 573 -8.69 12.60 -17.25
CA SER A 573 -8.92 13.91 -16.62
C SER A 573 -8.70 13.87 -15.10
N LEU A 574 -9.16 12.81 -14.44
CA LEU A 574 -8.93 12.60 -13.01
C LEU A 574 -7.45 12.35 -12.68
N LEU A 575 -6.74 11.58 -13.52
CA LEU A 575 -5.31 11.31 -13.33
C LEU A 575 -4.46 12.57 -13.50
N VAL A 576 -4.75 13.41 -14.50
CA VAL A 576 -4.07 14.70 -14.65
C VAL A 576 -4.37 15.62 -13.46
N ALA A 577 -5.62 15.69 -13.02
CA ALA A 577 -6.00 16.49 -11.85
C ALA A 577 -5.32 16.01 -10.56
N MET A 578 -5.10 14.70 -10.40
CA MET A 578 -4.39 14.12 -9.26
C MET A 578 -2.94 14.62 -9.16
N MET A 579 -2.26 14.86 -10.29
CA MET A 579 -0.85 15.25 -10.33
C MET A 579 -0.62 16.72 -9.95
N ASN A 580 -1.65 17.56 -10.06
CA ASN A 580 -1.64 18.96 -9.59
C ASN A 580 -1.90 19.04 -8.08
#